data_AF-A0A2V6B817-F1
#
_entry.id   AF-A0A2V6B817-F1
#
_cell.length_a   1.000
_cell.length_b   1.000
_cell.length_c   1.000
_cell.angle_alpha   90.00
_cell.angle_beta   90.00
_cell.angle_gamma   90.00
#
_symmetry.space_group_name_H-M   'P 1'
#
loop_
_entity.id
_entity.type
_entity.pdbx_description
1 polymer ?
#
loop_
_entity_poly.entity_id
_entity_poly.type
_entity_poly.pdbx_seq_one_letter_code
_entity_poly.pdbx_strand_id
1 'polypeptide(L)'
;MRALNRNIAGKQCANIYSQSSRVNGSFPSCSRASYPARMNLSAKPSRRSSAKPASKPNRQVEAARIPSSKAEPLCAGAVFLIALLLFSWTLAPTVTLTDSGELILVAQGLGVAHPPGVPLWVILAHLASLVPLGNVAVRINFSSALFAAFACSVLTLVVAELMITAAYLPARKKGAQPRKRAEDSSIDRLLVFAPALGAGLLMAFSRTLWSYATITEVYTLNALLILTIT
;
A
#
# COMPACT_ATOMS: atom_id res chain seq x y z
N MET A 1 30.44 -38.26 -51.68
CA MET A 1 30.74 -36.93 -52.27
C MET A 1 30.77 -35.88 -51.15
N ARG A 2 31.89 -35.17 -51.00
CA ARG A 2 32.11 -33.77 -50.51
C ARG A 2 31.13 -33.23 -49.42
N ALA A 3 31.52 -33.01 -48.17
CA ALA A 3 32.44 -31.99 -47.60
C ALA A 3 31.92 -30.53 -47.62
N LEU A 4 32.16 -29.83 -46.49
CA LEU A 4 32.13 -28.37 -46.19
C LEU A 4 30.80 -27.79 -45.61
N ASN A 5 30.76 -26.91 -44.59
CA ASN A 5 31.75 -26.27 -43.70
C ASN A 5 31.02 -25.30 -42.73
N ARG A 6 31.74 -24.86 -41.68
CA ARG A 6 31.51 -23.78 -40.68
C ARG A 6 30.78 -24.25 -39.41
N ASN A 7 31.41 -24.52 -38.26
CA ASN A 7 32.58 -23.99 -37.54
C ASN A 7 32.38 -22.57 -36.94
N ILE A 8 32.75 -22.45 -35.65
CA ILE A 8 32.98 -21.26 -34.78
C ILE A 8 31.72 -20.64 -34.17
N ALA A 9 31.56 -20.35 -32.86
CA ALA A 9 32.25 -20.54 -31.57
C ALA A 9 31.21 -20.11 -30.49
N GLY A 10 31.21 -20.44 -29.20
CA GLY A 10 32.14 -21.11 -28.30
C GLY A 10 31.58 -20.97 -26.86
N LYS A 11 32.23 -21.65 -25.89
CA LYS A 11 32.00 -21.67 -24.42
C LYS A 11 30.94 -22.68 -23.94
N GLN A 12 31.25 -23.94 -23.55
CA GLN A 12 32.15 -24.45 -22.48
C GLN A 12 31.88 -23.73 -21.13
N CYS A 13 31.56 -24.35 -19.99
CA CYS A 13 31.61 -25.74 -19.46
C CYS A 13 30.47 -25.89 -18.42
N ALA A 14 29.64 -26.94 -18.39
CA ALA A 14 29.86 -28.23 -17.69
C ALA A 14 30.46 -28.01 -16.27
N ASN A 15 29.69 -28.03 -15.19
CA ASN A 15 29.07 -29.20 -14.53
C ASN A 15 30.07 -30.33 -14.27
N ILE A 16 30.20 -30.74 -13.00
CA ILE A 16 30.44 -32.11 -12.46
C ILE A 16 31.08 -32.00 -11.06
N TYR A 17 30.23 -32.25 -10.06
CA TYR A 17 30.36 -33.26 -9.01
C TYR A 17 31.70 -33.44 -8.25
N SER A 18 31.56 -33.34 -6.92
CA SER A 18 31.83 -34.41 -5.93
C SER A 18 33.19 -35.13 -5.95
N GLN A 19 33.89 -35.10 -4.81
CA GLN A 19 34.65 -36.19 -4.13
C GLN A 19 35.53 -35.53 -3.04
N SER A 20 35.25 -35.71 -1.75
CA SER A 20 35.67 -36.82 -0.89
C SER A 20 37.13 -36.73 -0.39
N SER A 21 37.23 -36.45 0.92
CA SER A 21 38.00 -37.20 1.93
C SER A 21 39.54 -37.37 1.87
N ARG A 22 40.14 -36.99 3.01
CA ARG A 22 41.22 -37.67 3.78
C ARG A 22 42.72 -37.51 3.40
N VAL A 23 43.43 -36.90 4.37
CA VAL A 23 44.60 -37.41 5.15
C VAL A 23 45.94 -37.72 4.46
N ASN A 24 46.99 -37.05 4.97
CA ASN A 24 48.43 -37.40 5.15
C ASN A 24 49.26 -36.15 4.82
N GLY A 25 50.21 -35.64 5.60
CA GLY A 25 51.12 -36.23 6.57
C GLY A 25 52.56 -35.83 6.17
N SER A 26 53.39 -35.47 7.16
CA SER A 26 54.89 -35.48 7.14
C SER A 26 55.65 -34.15 7.20
N PHE A 27 56.29 -33.93 8.37
CA PHE A 27 57.55 -33.18 8.62
C PHE A 27 58.75 -33.91 7.96
N PRO A 28 59.93 -33.29 7.68
CA PRO A 28 60.97 -32.88 8.67
C PRO A 28 61.75 -31.57 8.32
N SER A 29 62.16 -30.76 9.32
CA SER A 29 63.50 -30.63 9.95
C SER A 29 64.70 -30.40 9.00
N CYS A 30 65.34 -29.21 9.05
CA CYS A 30 66.76 -29.02 9.44
C CYS A 30 67.26 -27.56 9.27
N SER A 31 67.86 -27.03 10.34
CA SER A 31 69.14 -26.29 10.40
C SER A 31 69.35 -24.87 9.83
N ARG A 32 69.65 -23.98 10.80
CA ARG A 32 70.75 -22.98 10.86
C ARG A 32 70.94 -22.00 9.69
N ALA A 33 70.76 -20.72 10.01
CA ALA A 33 71.81 -19.71 9.81
C ALA A 33 71.59 -18.51 10.76
N SER A 34 72.52 -18.34 11.71
CA SER A 34 72.80 -17.06 12.39
C SER A 34 73.35 -16.06 11.37
N TYR A 35 73.05 -14.76 11.42
CA TYR A 35 73.79 -13.66 12.05
C TYR A 35 73.20 -12.33 11.51
N PRO A 36 73.59 -11.12 11.98
CA PRO A 36 73.68 -10.66 13.37
C PRO A 36 73.01 -9.27 13.59
N ALA A 37 72.98 -8.88 14.87
CA ALA A 37 73.15 -7.50 15.38
C ALA A 37 72.23 -6.38 14.86
N ARG A 38 71.10 -6.23 15.56
CA ARG A 38 70.44 -4.95 15.81
C ARG A 38 71.35 -4.02 16.60
N MET A 39 71.49 -2.79 16.14
CA MET A 39 71.88 -1.66 16.98
C MET A 39 70.76 -0.63 17.02
N ASN A 40 70.31 -0.36 18.25
CA ASN A 40 69.91 0.92 18.80
C ASN A 40 68.65 1.65 18.28
N LEU A 41 67.76 1.88 19.26
CA LEU A 41 67.25 3.19 19.70
C LEU A 41 65.73 3.31 19.79
N SER A 42 65.37 3.82 20.97
CA SER A 42 64.19 4.63 21.25
C SER A 42 62.90 3.88 21.52
N ALA A 43 62.74 3.56 22.81
CA ALA A 43 61.46 3.36 23.43
C ALA A 43 60.55 4.59 23.23
N LYS A 44 59.33 4.36 22.74
CA LYS A 44 58.17 5.19 23.09
C LYS A 44 56.95 4.27 23.24
N PRO A 45 56.21 4.33 24.36
CA PRO A 45 55.22 3.32 24.68
C PRO A 45 53.93 3.49 23.87
N SER A 46 53.36 2.33 23.53
CA SER A 46 51.95 2.04 23.31
C SER A 46 50.96 3.15 23.70
N ARG A 47 50.29 3.72 22.71
CA ARG A 47 48.87 4.06 22.82
C ARG A 47 48.12 3.35 21.70
N ARG A 48 47.60 2.15 22.02
CA ARG A 48 46.46 1.57 21.31
C ARG A 48 45.31 2.56 21.42
N SER A 49 45.07 3.34 20.37
CA SER A 49 43.79 4.01 20.20
C SER A 49 42.77 2.91 19.96
N SER A 50 41.90 2.75 20.95
CA SER A 50 40.71 1.90 20.93
C SER A 50 39.96 2.04 19.61
N ALA A 51 39.84 0.92 18.88
CA ALA A 51 38.88 0.80 17.80
C ALA A 51 37.47 1.09 18.38
N LYS A 52 36.89 2.24 18.01
CA LYS A 52 35.45 2.45 18.13
C LYS A 52 34.77 1.48 17.15
N PRO A 53 33.83 0.62 17.58
CA PRO A 53 32.97 -0.05 16.63
C PRO A 53 31.99 1.00 16.11
N ALA A 54 32.24 1.53 14.91
CA ALA A 54 31.25 2.37 14.23
C ALA A 54 30.11 1.44 13.79
N SER A 55 29.03 1.55 14.55
CA SER A 55 27.71 0.95 14.37
C SER A 55 27.27 0.93 12.91
N LYS A 56 26.72 -0.22 12.51
CA LYS A 56 25.98 -0.48 11.26
C LYS A 56 25.11 0.72 10.86
N PRO A 57 25.05 1.14 9.59
CA PRO A 57 23.99 2.03 9.17
C PRO A 57 22.72 1.19 9.15
N ASN A 58 21.92 1.30 10.21
CA ASN A 58 20.54 0.86 10.22
C ASN A 58 19.80 1.76 9.22
N ARG A 59 19.87 1.40 7.94
CA ARG A 59 19.07 1.97 6.86
C ARG A 59 17.64 1.44 7.04
N GLN A 60 17.04 1.82 8.17
CA GLN A 60 15.60 1.85 8.26
C GLN A 60 15.16 2.73 7.10
N VAL A 61 14.36 2.12 6.24
CA VAL A 61 13.50 2.82 5.31
C VAL A 61 12.57 3.63 6.21
N GLU A 62 13.05 4.78 6.66
CA GLU A 62 12.25 5.82 7.27
C GLU A 62 11.36 6.29 6.11
N ALA A 63 10.25 5.59 5.91
CA ALA A 63 9.18 6.02 5.03
C ALA A 63 8.89 7.44 5.48
N ALA A 64 9.29 8.41 4.65
CA ALA A 64 9.13 9.81 4.95
C ALA A 64 7.64 10.02 5.23
N ARG A 65 7.27 10.12 6.51
CA ARG A 65 5.90 10.44 6.89
C ARG A 65 5.66 11.84 6.38
N ILE A 66 4.97 11.92 5.27
CA ILE A 66 4.44 13.16 4.75
C ILE A 66 3.66 13.79 5.90
N PRO A 67 3.89 15.08 6.23
CA PRO A 67 3.16 15.73 7.29
C PRO A 67 1.69 15.85 6.87
N SER A 68 0.89 14.85 7.23
CA SER A 68 -0.56 14.86 7.00
C SER A 68 -1.16 16.05 7.72
N SER A 69 -1.74 16.95 6.93
CA SER A 69 -2.42 18.11 7.44
C SER A 69 -3.78 17.69 8.00
N LYS A 70 -4.24 18.32 9.08
CA LYS A 70 -5.60 18.08 9.63
C LYS A 70 -6.73 18.38 8.62
N ALA A 71 -6.41 18.99 7.47
CA ALA A 71 -7.37 19.34 6.43
C ALA A 71 -7.79 18.12 5.59
N GLU A 72 -6.89 17.16 5.34
CA GLU A 72 -7.18 15.94 4.57
C GLU A 72 -8.34 15.12 5.17
N PRO A 73 -8.32 14.74 6.46
CA PRO A 73 -9.42 13.99 7.06
C PRO A 73 -10.71 14.82 7.18
N LEU A 74 -10.61 16.15 7.29
CA LEU A 74 -11.78 17.02 7.31
C LEU A 74 -12.49 17.04 5.95
N CYS A 75 -11.73 17.15 4.86
CA CYS A 75 -12.24 17.07 3.50
C CYS A 75 -12.87 15.70 3.21
N ALA A 76 -12.19 14.62 3.61
CA ALA A 76 -12.73 13.27 3.46
C ALA A 76 -14.02 13.06 4.28
N GLY A 77 -14.05 13.55 5.52
CA GLY A 77 -15.25 13.53 6.36
C GLY A 77 -16.41 14.33 5.77
N ALA A 78 -16.14 15.47 5.13
CA ALA A 78 -17.16 16.24 4.42
C ALA A 78 -17.75 15.46 3.23
N VAL A 79 -16.90 14.85 2.39
CA VAL A 79 -17.35 14.01 1.27
C VAL A 79 -18.13 12.80 1.77
N PHE A 80 -17.68 12.16 2.84
CA PHE A 80 -18.40 11.06 3.51
C PHE A 80 -19.82 11.47 3.89
N LEU A 81 -19.98 12.60 4.58
CA LEU A 81 -21.29 13.07 5.03
C LEU A 81 -22.21 13.43 3.85
N ILE A 82 -21.67 14.11 2.83
CA ILE A 82 -22.44 14.46 1.63
C ILE A 82 -22.90 13.20 0.91
N ALA A 83 -22.00 12.24 0.68
CA ALA A 83 -22.33 10.97 0.02
C ALA A 83 -23.33 10.15 0.84
N LEU A 84 -23.13 10.04 2.16
CA LEU A 84 -24.03 9.32 3.05
C LEU A 84 -25.43 9.93 3.04
N LEU A 85 -25.56 11.25 3.14
CA LEU A 85 -26.85 11.94 3.06
C LEU A 85 -27.53 11.71 1.71
N LEU A 86 -26.79 11.81 0.62
CA LEU A 86 -27.31 11.60 -0.73
C LEU A 86 -27.81 10.16 -0.94
N PHE A 87 -27.02 9.16 -0.53
CA PHE A 87 -27.42 7.76 -0.64
C PHE A 87 -28.56 7.40 0.32
N SER A 88 -28.58 7.97 1.53
CA SER A 88 -29.67 7.78 2.49
C SER A 88 -30.99 8.37 1.99
N TRP A 89 -30.94 9.52 1.30
CA TRP A 89 -32.14 10.15 0.76
C TRP A 89 -32.67 9.42 -0.48
N THR A 90 -31.78 8.82 -1.27
CA THR A 90 -32.16 8.07 -2.48
C THR A 90 -32.31 6.56 -2.27
N LEU A 91 -32.32 6.14 -1.01
CA LEU A 91 -32.38 4.73 -0.62
C LEU A 91 -33.70 4.07 -1.01
N ALA A 92 -33.66 2.84 -1.51
CA ALA A 92 -34.86 2.08 -1.78
C ALA A 92 -35.56 1.68 -0.46
N PRO A 93 -36.86 2.03 -0.25
CA PRO A 93 -37.58 1.70 0.98
C PRO A 93 -38.03 0.24 1.07
N THR A 94 -37.92 -0.51 -0.03
CA THR A 94 -38.43 -1.88 -0.18
C THR A 94 -37.39 -2.80 -0.80
N VAL A 95 -37.69 -4.09 -0.83
CA VAL A 95 -36.93 -5.08 -1.60
C VAL A 95 -36.99 -4.72 -3.08
N THR A 96 -35.83 -4.71 -3.73
CA THR A 96 -35.67 -4.42 -5.17
C THR A 96 -35.53 -5.72 -5.97
N LEU A 97 -35.59 -5.60 -7.29
CA LEU A 97 -35.37 -6.72 -8.21
C LEU A 97 -33.90 -7.18 -8.21
N THR A 98 -33.64 -8.31 -8.89
CA THR A 98 -32.33 -8.99 -8.97
C THR A 98 -32.00 -9.75 -7.68
N ASP A 99 -30.80 -9.58 -7.13
CA ASP A 99 -30.25 -10.44 -6.09
C ASP A 99 -30.48 -9.87 -4.68
N SER A 100 -31.01 -8.65 -4.59
CA SER A 100 -31.20 -7.94 -3.33
C SER A 100 -32.18 -8.66 -2.39
N GLY A 101 -33.22 -9.31 -2.93
CA GLY A 101 -34.16 -10.09 -2.13
C GLY A 101 -33.51 -11.32 -1.49
N GLU A 102 -32.68 -12.04 -2.26
CA GLU A 102 -31.91 -13.18 -1.77
C GLU A 102 -30.88 -12.74 -0.73
N LEU A 103 -30.14 -11.67 -1.00
CA LEU A 103 -29.15 -11.10 -0.08
C LEU A 103 -29.76 -10.62 1.25
N ILE A 104 -30.96 -10.04 1.22
CA ILE A 104 -31.68 -9.62 2.43
C ILE A 104 -32.06 -10.83 3.29
N LEU A 105 -32.59 -11.90 2.68
CA LEU A 105 -32.94 -13.13 3.39
C LEU A 105 -31.69 -13.80 3.99
N VAL A 106 -30.61 -13.83 3.22
CA VAL A 106 -29.32 -14.38 3.65
C VAL A 106 -28.71 -13.57 4.79
N ALA A 107 -28.80 -12.24 4.75
CA ALA A 107 -28.36 -11.38 5.85
C ALA A 107 -29.19 -11.59 7.13
N GLN A 108 -30.49 -11.88 7.03
CA GLN A 108 -31.31 -12.24 8.20
C GLN A 108 -30.98 -13.62 8.75
N GLY A 109 -30.84 -14.63 7.88
CA GLY A 109 -30.67 -16.03 8.27
C GLY A 109 -29.23 -16.50 8.42
N LEU A 110 -28.23 -15.63 8.22
CA LEU A 110 -26.81 -16.00 8.03
C LEU A 110 -26.63 -17.15 7.03
N GLY A 111 -27.32 -17.05 5.88
CA GLY A 111 -27.30 -18.06 4.84
C GLY A 111 -26.11 -17.93 3.87
N VAL A 112 -26.15 -18.74 2.81
CA VAL A 112 -25.32 -18.56 1.62
C VAL A 112 -26.26 -18.37 0.44
N ALA A 113 -26.13 -17.23 -0.22
CA ALA A 113 -26.93 -16.85 -1.38
C ALA A 113 -26.60 -17.79 -2.56
N HIS A 114 -25.38 -17.65 -3.10
CA HIS A 114 -24.87 -18.39 -4.24
C HIS A 114 -23.36 -18.64 -4.10
N PRO A 115 -22.80 -19.73 -4.67
CA PRO A 115 -21.37 -20.05 -4.61
C PRO A 115 -20.60 -19.02 -5.45
N PRO A 116 -20.06 -17.96 -4.82
CA PRO A 116 -18.77 -17.99 -4.14
C PRO A 116 -18.80 -17.63 -2.64
N GLY A 117 -19.98 -17.33 -2.06
CA GLY A 117 -20.13 -16.96 -0.65
C GLY A 117 -19.41 -15.67 -0.26
N VAL A 118 -20.14 -14.64 0.19
CA VAL A 118 -19.57 -13.37 0.69
C VAL A 118 -19.71 -13.26 2.21
N PRO A 119 -19.03 -14.12 3.01
CA PRO A 119 -19.31 -14.24 4.43
C PRO A 119 -19.08 -12.94 5.21
N LEU A 120 -18.06 -12.17 4.83
CA LEU A 120 -17.75 -10.89 5.46
C LEU A 120 -18.91 -9.89 5.28
N TRP A 121 -19.47 -9.83 4.08
CA TRP A 121 -20.62 -8.99 3.80
C TRP A 121 -21.85 -9.44 4.59
N VAL A 122 -22.13 -10.74 4.63
CA VAL A 122 -23.28 -11.31 5.35
C VAL A 122 -23.23 -10.98 6.84
N ILE A 123 -22.06 -11.14 7.48
CA ILE A 123 -21.89 -10.81 8.90
C ILE A 123 -22.17 -9.32 9.13
N LEU A 124 -21.57 -8.44 8.34
CA LEU A 124 -21.77 -6.99 8.49
C LEU A 124 -23.23 -6.57 8.23
N ALA A 125 -23.87 -7.12 7.20
CA ALA A 125 -25.27 -6.87 6.89
C ALA A 125 -26.21 -7.42 7.99
N HIS A 126 -25.86 -8.56 8.59
CA HIS A 126 -26.58 -9.11 9.74
C HIS A 126 -26.49 -8.16 10.95
N LEU A 127 -25.29 -7.64 11.26
CA LEU A 127 -25.13 -6.63 12.31
C LEU A 127 -25.96 -5.38 12.04
N ALA A 128 -25.99 -4.89 10.80
CA ALA A 128 -26.82 -3.74 10.41
C ALA A 128 -28.32 -4.03 10.60
N SER A 129 -28.74 -5.28 10.42
CA SER A 129 -30.14 -5.67 10.59
C SER A 129 -30.63 -5.71 12.05
N LEU A 130 -29.71 -5.91 13.00
CA LEU A 130 -30.01 -5.90 14.44
C LEU A 130 -30.40 -4.51 14.95
N VAL A 131 -30.06 -3.46 14.21
CA VAL A 131 -30.42 -2.09 14.54
C VAL A 131 -31.95 -1.93 14.40
N PRO A 132 -32.70 -1.57 15.47
CA PRO A 132 -34.16 -1.55 15.45
C PRO A 132 -34.72 -0.29 14.76
N LEU A 133 -34.27 0.01 13.53
CA LEU A 133 -34.70 1.16 12.73
C LEU A 133 -35.53 0.71 11.54
N GLY A 134 -36.82 1.02 11.53
CA GLY A 134 -37.70 0.81 10.37
C GLY A 134 -37.75 -0.63 9.87
N ASN A 135 -38.00 -0.78 8.56
CA ASN A 135 -38.12 -2.07 7.89
C ASN A 135 -36.75 -2.76 7.71
N VAL A 136 -36.72 -4.09 7.74
CA VAL A 136 -35.49 -4.89 7.57
C VAL A 136 -34.78 -4.58 6.25
N ALA A 137 -35.54 -4.39 5.16
CA ALA A 137 -35.00 -4.03 3.85
C ALA A 137 -34.24 -2.69 3.89
N VAL A 138 -34.78 -1.69 4.61
CA VAL A 138 -34.13 -0.38 4.76
C VAL A 138 -32.81 -0.49 5.52
N ARG A 139 -32.77 -1.29 6.59
CA ARG A 139 -31.56 -1.48 7.41
C ARG A 139 -30.42 -2.07 6.58
N ILE A 140 -30.74 -3.06 5.76
CA ILE A 140 -29.75 -3.75 4.94
C ILE A 140 -29.35 -2.89 3.74
N ASN A 141 -30.29 -2.24 3.06
CA ASN A 141 -29.99 -1.25 2.00
C ASN A 141 -29.09 -0.12 2.53
N PHE A 142 -29.36 0.36 3.75
CA PHE A 142 -28.56 1.40 4.39
C PHE A 142 -27.12 0.94 4.66
N SER A 143 -26.88 -0.34 4.92
CA SER A 143 -25.51 -0.87 5.07
C SER A 143 -24.69 -0.72 3.78
N SER A 144 -25.29 -0.98 2.61
CA SER A 144 -24.64 -0.77 1.31
C SER A 144 -24.37 0.72 1.06
N ALA A 145 -25.30 1.62 1.42
CA ALA A 145 -25.11 3.06 1.35
C ALA A 145 -23.94 3.54 2.24
N LEU A 146 -23.82 2.97 3.45
CA LEU A 146 -22.73 3.26 4.38
C LEU A 146 -21.37 2.87 3.79
N PHE A 147 -21.25 1.65 3.25
CA PHE A 147 -20.00 1.18 2.63
C PHE A 147 -19.62 2.00 1.40
N ALA A 148 -20.59 2.37 0.57
CA ALA A 148 -20.35 3.25 -0.58
C ALA A 148 -19.87 4.64 -0.15
N ALA A 149 -20.47 5.23 0.90
CA ALA A 149 -20.02 6.53 1.43
C ALA A 149 -18.59 6.46 1.98
N PHE A 150 -18.25 5.39 2.71
CA PHE A 150 -16.87 5.15 3.17
C PHE A 150 -15.91 4.96 1.99
N ALA A 151 -16.29 4.24 0.94
CA ALA A 151 -15.47 4.09 -0.26
C ALA A 151 -15.14 5.46 -0.89
N CYS A 152 -16.11 6.36 -1.04
CA CYS A 152 -15.87 7.73 -1.53
C CYS A 152 -14.93 8.53 -0.62
N SER A 153 -15.07 8.38 0.70
CA SER A 153 -14.19 9.02 1.69
C SER A 153 -12.74 8.53 1.58
N VAL A 154 -12.54 7.21 1.52
CA VAL A 154 -11.22 6.59 1.40
C VAL A 154 -10.58 6.99 0.07
N LEU A 155 -11.33 6.98 -1.03
CA LEU A 155 -10.83 7.47 -2.32
C LEU A 155 -10.34 8.93 -2.22
N THR A 156 -11.09 9.79 -1.53
CA THR A 156 -10.70 11.19 -1.32
C THR A 156 -9.37 11.29 -0.55
N LEU A 157 -9.16 10.46 0.47
CA LEU A 157 -7.91 10.39 1.22
C LEU A 157 -6.75 9.87 0.36
N VAL A 158 -6.96 8.78 -0.39
CA VAL A 158 -5.95 8.20 -1.28
C VAL A 158 -5.51 9.22 -2.33
N VAL A 159 -6.46 9.94 -2.94
CA VAL A 159 -6.14 10.99 -3.91
C VAL A 159 -5.44 12.18 -3.24
N ALA A 160 -5.85 12.59 -2.03
CA ALA A 160 -5.16 13.65 -1.30
C ALA A 160 -3.70 13.28 -1.00
N GLU A 161 -3.45 12.08 -0.48
CA GLU A 161 -2.10 11.56 -0.23
C GLU A 161 -1.28 11.43 -1.51
N LEU A 162 -1.90 10.98 -2.62
CA LEU A 162 -1.24 10.90 -3.92
C LEU A 162 -0.88 12.29 -4.45
N MET A 163 -1.76 13.28 -4.32
CA MET A 163 -1.51 14.66 -4.75
C MET A 163 -0.40 15.31 -3.93
N ILE A 164 -0.38 15.07 -2.62
CA ILE A 164 0.68 15.55 -1.75
C ILE A 164 2.00 14.87 -2.11
N THR A 165 2.01 13.56 -2.32
CA THR A 165 3.19 12.80 -2.79
C THR A 165 3.68 13.30 -4.14
N ALA A 166 2.78 13.61 -5.08
CA ALA A 166 3.11 14.15 -6.40
C ALA A 166 3.69 15.58 -6.31
N ALA A 167 3.24 16.39 -5.35
CA ALA A 167 3.79 17.72 -5.08
C ALA A 167 5.17 17.66 -4.39
N TYR A 168 5.42 16.64 -3.56
CA TYR A 168 6.72 16.41 -2.92
C TYR A 168 7.72 15.67 -3.82
N LEU A 169 7.26 14.90 -4.82
CA LEU A 169 8.11 14.38 -5.88
C LEU A 169 8.70 15.59 -6.62
N PRO A 170 10.02 15.81 -6.56
CA PRO A 170 10.60 16.97 -7.19
C PRO A 170 10.41 16.79 -8.68
N ALA A 171 9.48 17.54 -9.26
CA ALA A 171 9.41 17.76 -10.69
C ALA A 171 10.81 18.22 -11.10
N ARG A 172 11.58 17.30 -11.69
CA ARG A 172 12.93 17.55 -12.19
C ARG A 172 12.80 18.54 -13.34
N LYS A 173 12.71 19.84 -13.06
CA LYS A 173 13.03 20.90 -14.01
C LYS A 173 13.16 22.29 -13.35
N LYS A 174 14.43 22.70 -13.32
CA LYS A 174 14.99 24.02 -13.63
C LYS A 174 14.22 25.25 -13.14
N GLY A 175 14.74 25.81 -12.04
CA GLY A 175 15.04 27.23 -11.91
C GLY A 175 13.88 28.19 -12.10
N ALA A 176 13.21 28.56 -11.02
CA ALA A 176 12.54 29.84 -10.92
C ALA A 176 12.43 30.26 -9.45
N GLN A 177 12.63 31.55 -9.22
CA GLN A 177 12.86 32.25 -7.97
C GLN A 177 11.74 32.09 -6.92
N PRO A 178 12.05 32.23 -5.62
CA PRO A 178 11.03 32.29 -4.58
C PRO A 178 10.34 33.66 -4.66
N ARG A 179 9.05 33.71 -5.02
CA ARG A 179 8.29 34.97 -5.08
C ARG A 179 6.96 34.81 -4.36
N LYS A 180 6.77 35.69 -3.35
CA LYS A 180 5.60 36.04 -2.52
C LYS A 180 4.86 34.89 -1.80
N ARG A 181 4.98 34.87 -0.47
CA ARG A 181 4.84 33.68 0.39
C ARG A 181 3.58 33.66 1.27
N ALA A 182 2.55 34.47 1.01
CA ALA A 182 1.42 34.64 1.94
C ALA A 182 0.00 34.48 1.34
N GLU A 183 -0.24 34.90 0.09
CA GLU A 183 -1.55 34.69 -0.59
C GLU A 183 -1.59 33.40 -1.45
N ASP A 184 -0.46 33.01 -2.05
CA ASP A 184 -0.37 31.81 -2.89
C ASP A 184 -0.61 30.50 -2.12
N SER A 185 -0.43 30.51 -0.78
CA SER A 185 -0.63 29.31 0.06
C SER A 185 -2.07 28.81 0.05
N SER A 186 -3.08 29.65 -0.17
CA SER A 186 -4.48 29.22 -0.23
C SER A 186 -4.82 28.64 -1.60
N ILE A 187 -4.25 29.19 -2.66
CA ILE A 187 -4.45 28.74 -4.04
C ILE A 187 -3.71 27.42 -4.26
N ASP A 188 -2.48 27.28 -3.74
CA ASP A 188 -1.71 26.02 -3.78
C ASP A 188 -2.43 24.90 -3.02
N ARG A 189 -3.01 25.20 -1.84
CA ARG A 189 -3.84 24.23 -1.12
C ARG A 189 -5.09 23.88 -1.90
N LEU A 190 -5.78 24.86 -2.46
CA LEU A 190 -6.97 24.62 -3.28
C LEU A 190 -6.64 23.76 -4.51
N LEU A 191 -5.51 23.98 -5.17
CA LEU A 191 -5.05 23.16 -6.29
C LEU A 191 -4.73 21.71 -5.91
N VAL A 192 -4.32 21.47 -4.66
CA VAL A 192 -4.07 20.11 -4.12
C VAL A 192 -5.38 19.44 -3.67
N PHE A 193 -6.27 20.16 -3.00
CA PHE A 193 -7.51 19.61 -2.44
C PHE A 193 -8.66 19.52 -3.45
N ALA A 194 -8.74 20.41 -4.44
CA ALA A 194 -9.78 20.41 -5.46
C ALA A 194 -9.88 19.09 -6.25
N PRO A 195 -8.78 18.50 -6.77
CA PRO A 195 -8.86 17.22 -7.47
C PRO A 195 -9.21 16.06 -6.54
N ALA A 196 -8.80 16.10 -5.27
CA ALA A 196 -9.17 15.08 -4.29
C ALA A 196 -10.67 15.09 -3.98
N LEU A 197 -11.22 16.27 -3.67
CA LEU A 197 -12.66 16.46 -3.48
C LEU A 197 -13.45 16.12 -4.75
N GLY A 198 -12.94 16.54 -5.90
CA GLY A 198 -13.52 16.25 -7.21
C GLY A 198 -13.60 14.74 -7.47
N ALA A 199 -12.55 13.98 -7.19
CA ALA A 199 -12.52 12.53 -7.38
C ALA A 199 -13.55 11.81 -6.49
N GLY A 200 -13.62 12.17 -5.20
CA GLY A 200 -14.58 11.58 -4.27
C GLY A 200 -16.04 11.89 -4.63
N LEU A 201 -16.33 13.15 -4.97
CA LEU A 201 -17.67 13.55 -5.39
C LEU A 201 -18.07 12.95 -6.75
N LEU A 202 -17.14 12.90 -7.72
CA LEU A 202 -17.40 12.31 -9.02
C LEU A 202 -17.69 10.81 -8.90
N MET A 203 -16.99 10.11 -8.00
CA MET A 203 -17.30 8.73 -7.66
C MET A 203 -18.69 8.60 -7.02
N ALA A 204 -19.07 9.50 -6.10
CA ALA A 204 -20.39 9.50 -5.47
C ALA A 204 -21.53 9.73 -6.48
N PHE A 205 -21.34 10.63 -7.45
CA PHE A 205 -22.29 10.90 -8.53
C PHE A 205 -22.22 9.90 -9.70
N SER A 206 -21.31 8.93 -9.66
CA SER A 206 -21.22 7.89 -10.67
C SER A 206 -22.46 7.00 -10.63
N ARG A 207 -23.15 6.85 -11.77
CA ARG A 207 -24.39 6.06 -11.87
C ARG A 207 -24.21 4.62 -11.38
N THR A 208 -23.04 4.03 -11.61
CA THR A 208 -22.73 2.66 -11.19
C THR A 208 -22.70 2.55 -9.67
N LEU A 209 -21.91 3.39 -8.99
CA LEU A 209 -21.81 3.34 -7.53
C LEU A 209 -23.11 3.77 -6.87
N TRP A 210 -23.78 4.79 -7.43
CA TRP A 210 -25.06 5.28 -6.91
C TRP A 210 -26.12 4.18 -6.95
N SER A 211 -26.25 3.44 -8.05
CA SER A 211 -27.20 2.32 -8.14
C SER A 211 -26.89 1.19 -7.15
N TYR A 212 -25.60 0.92 -6.88
CA TYR A 212 -25.21 -0.09 -5.89
C TYR A 212 -25.29 0.40 -4.45
N ALA A 213 -25.29 1.72 -4.22
CA ALA A 213 -25.42 2.31 -2.90
C ALA A 213 -26.88 2.35 -2.43
N THR A 214 -27.84 2.49 -3.35
CA THR A 214 -29.27 2.57 -3.02
C THR A 214 -29.94 1.21 -2.85
N ILE A 215 -29.27 0.14 -3.29
CA ILE A 215 -29.74 -1.24 -3.33
C ILE A 215 -28.79 -2.14 -2.52
N THR A 216 -29.33 -3.18 -1.90
CA THR A 216 -28.52 -4.21 -1.21
C THR A 216 -27.64 -4.95 -2.22
N GLU A 217 -26.34 -4.64 -2.19
CA GLU A 217 -25.33 -5.21 -3.08
C GLU A 217 -23.99 -5.44 -2.36
N VAL A 218 -23.27 -6.47 -2.82
CA VAL A 218 -21.94 -6.86 -2.28
C VAL A 218 -20.81 -6.00 -2.84
N TYR A 219 -21.02 -5.38 -3.99
CA TYR A 219 -20.00 -4.62 -4.72
C TYR A 219 -19.52 -3.36 -3.98
N THR A 220 -20.38 -2.74 -3.16
CA THR A 220 -20.04 -1.55 -2.37
C THR A 220 -18.96 -1.84 -1.34
N LEU A 221 -19.05 -2.99 -0.68
CA LEU A 221 -18.02 -3.48 0.23
C LEU A 221 -16.74 -3.83 -0.51
N ASN A 222 -16.83 -4.48 -1.67
CA ASN A 222 -15.65 -4.81 -2.48
C ASN A 222 -14.90 -3.55 -2.92
N ALA A 223 -15.62 -2.50 -3.35
CA ALA A 223 -15.04 -1.22 -3.71
C ALA A 223 -14.29 -0.57 -2.52
N LEU A 224 -14.90 -0.61 -1.33
CA LEU A 224 -14.27 -0.13 -0.10
C LEU A 224 -12.98 -0.89 0.22
N LEU A 225 -13.00 -2.22 0.14
CA LEU A 225 -11.83 -3.05 0.43
C LEU A 225 -10.68 -2.80 -0.54
N ILE A 226 -10.99 -2.66 -1.84
CA ILE A 226 -9.98 -2.32 -2.85
C ILE A 226 -9.32 -0.99 -2.51
N LEU A 227 -10.12 0.05 -2.24
CA LEU A 227 -9.60 1.39 -1.93
C LEU A 227 -8.85 1.48 -0.61
N THR A 228 -9.15 0.60 0.34
CA THR A 228 -8.46 0.56 1.64
C THR A 228 -7.10 -0.12 1.54
N ILE A 229 -6.91 -1.02 0.57
CA ILE A 229 -5.66 -1.76 0.37
C ILE A 229 -4.68 -0.99 -0.52
N THR A 230 -5.18 -0.17 -1.45
CA THR A 230 -4.39 0.66 -2.38
C THR A 230 -3.78 1.87 -1.69
#